data_AF-A0A6S6WCE9-F1
#
_entry.id   AF-A0A6S6WCE9-F1
#
_cell.length_a   1.000
_cell.length_b   1.000
_cell.length_c   1.000
_cell.angle_alpha   90.00
_cell.angle_beta   90.00
_cell.angle_gamma   90.00
#
_symmetry.space_group_name_H-M   'P 1'
#
loop_
_entity.id
_entity.type
_entity.pdbx_description
1 polymer ?
#
loop_
_entity_poly.entity_id
_entity_poly.type
_entity_poly.pdbx_seq_one_letter_code
_entity_poly.pdbx_strand_id
1 'polypeptide(L)' 'MRLIAIIATLTTVVFAISIPLELQERQCLNNGQQCDILNNKCCSGYCHAILCGGNVYNCETPQTACIPGKKSQGGK' A
#
# COMPACT_ATOMS: atom_id res chain seq x y z
N MET A 1 -53.21 32.33 -12.59
CA MET A 1 -51.76 32.43 -12.87
C MET A 1 -50.94 32.53 -11.57
N ARG A 2 -50.88 31.47 -10.75
CA ARG A 2 -49.93 31.37 -9.60
C ARG A 2 -49.48 29.94 -9.28
N LEU A 3 -49.62 29.00 -10.21
CA LEU A 3 -49.13 27.61 -10.06
C LEU A 3 -47.73 27.39 -10.67
N ILE A 4 -47.14 28.39 -11.32
CA ILE A 4 -45.88 28.23 -12.07
C ILE A 4 -44.65 28.44 -11.15
N ALA A 5 -44.85 28.97 -9.94
CA ALA A 5 -43.74 29.25 -9.03
C ALA A 5 -43.16 28.00 -8.33
N ILE A 6 -43.82 26.84 -8.39
CA ILE A 6 -43.43 25.65 -7.62
C ILE A 6 -42.49 24.73 -8.42
N ILE A 7 -42.42 24.86 -9.75
CA ILE A 7 -41.63 23.95 -10.60
C ILE A 7 -40.18 24.47 -10.80
N ALA A 8 -39.89 25.68 -10.34
CA ALA A 8 -38.57 26.31 -10.43
C ALA A 8 -37.66 26.01 -9.24
N THR A 9 -37.99 25.07 -8.35
CA THR A 9 -36.99 24.49 -7.44
C THR A 9 -36.18 23.47 -8.23
N LEU A 10 -35.33 24.05 -9.08
CA LEU A 10 -34.00 23.60 -9.41
C LEU A 10 -33.70 22.22 -8.84
N THR A 11 -33.77 21.25 -9.74
CA THR A 11 -32.92 20.08 -9.78
C THR A 11 -31.47 20.50 -9.51
N THR A 12 -31.11 20.70 -8.24
CA THR A 12 -29.71 20.74 -7.83
C THR A 12 -29.24 19.31 -7.93
N VAL A 13 -28.66 19.04 -9.08
CA VAL A 13 -27.95 17.80 -9.37
C VAL A 13 -26.90 17.66 -8.27
N VAL A 14 -27.21 16.86 -7.24
CA VAL A 14 -26.21 16.34 -6.33
C VAL A 14 -25.44 15.35 -7.18
N PHE A 15 -24.50 15.86 -7.97
CA PHE A 15 -23.32 15.10 -8.34
C PHE A 15 -22.60 14.84 -7.03
N ALA A 16 -23.06 13.82 -6.31
CA ALA A 16 -22.17 13.01 -5.52
C ALA A 16 -21.19 12.45 -6.56
N ILE A 17 -20.11 13.20 -6.80
CA ILE A 17 -18.86 12.67 -7.28
C ILE A 17 -18.46 11.64 -6.23
N SER A 18 -19.01 10.43 -6.35
CA SER A 18 -18.42 9.22 -5.83
C SER A 18 -17.10 9.09 -6.56
N ILE A 19 -16.09 9.84 -6.11
CA ILE A 19 -14.70 9.45 -6.24
C ILE A 19 -14.71 8.09 -5.57
N PRO A 20 -14.60 6.96 -6.31
CA PRO A 20 -14.34 5.73 -5.60
C PRO A 20 -13.01 6.00 -4.91
N LEU A 21 -13.03 6.00 -3.57
CA LEU A 21 -11.85 5.65 -2.80
C LEU A 21 -11.58 4.17 -3.08
N GLU A 22 -11.25 3.85 -4.33
CA GLU A 22 -10.07 3.04 -4.56
C GLU A 22 -8.93 3.98 -4.13
N LEU A 23 -8.72 4.28 -2.84
CA LEU A 23 -7.99 3.39 -1.95
C LEU A 23 -7.44 2.20 -2.72
N GLN A 24 -6.61 2.58 -3.70
CA GLN A 24 -5.90 1.76 -4.64
C GLN A 24 -5.53 0.51 -3.88
N GLU A 25 -6.28 -0.56 -4.14
CA GLU A 25 -5.94 -1.89 -3.67
C GLU A 25 -4.54 -2.06 -4.18
N ARG A 26 -3.57 -1.80 -3.32
CA ARG A 26 -2.19 -2.02 -3.66
C ARG A 26 -2.12 -3.53 -3.61
N GLN A 27 -2.44 -4.16 -4.74
CA GLN A 27 -2.44 -5.60 -4.92
C GLN A 27 -1.08 -6.19 -4.55
N CYS A 28 -0.07 -5.31 -4.43
CA CYS A 28 1.24 -5.63 -3.97
C CYS A 28 1.87 -4.56 -3.05
N LEU A 29 2.78 -5.00 -2.20
CA LEU A 29 3.65 -4.21 -1.32
C LEU A 29 4.88 -3.75 -2.13
N ASN A 30 5.29 -2.47 -2.08
CA ASN A 30 6.57 -2.10 -2.72
C ASN A 30 7.78 -2.37 -1.84
N ASN A 31 8.93 -2.22 -2.47
CA ASN A 31 10.23 -2.33 -1.87
C ASN A 31 10.35 -1.55 -0.54
N GLY A 32 10.97 -2.18 0.44
CA GLY A 32 11.09 -1.69 1.81
C GLY A 32 9.88 -1.96 2.71
N GLN A 33 8.72 -2.33 2.18
CA GLN A 33 7.57 -2.74 3.01
C GLN A 33 7.79 -4.14 3.59
N GLN A 34 7.39 -4.35 4.84
CA GLN A 34 7.46 -5.68 5.44
C GLN A 34 6.52 -6.65 4.72
N CYS A 35 6.99 -7.86 4.47
CA CYS A 35 6.26 -8.90 3.77
C CYS A 35 6.32 -10.22 4.53
N ASP A 36 5.40 -11.12 4.19
CA ASP A 36 5.37 -12.49 4.69
C ASP A 36 5.90 -13.43 3.60
N ILE A 37 6.87 -14.29 3.93
CA ILE A 37 7.47 -15.21 2.94
C ILE A 37 6.44 -16.22 2.41
N LEU A 38 5.52 -16.69 3.27
CA LEU A 38 4.48 -17.65 2.90
C LEU A 38 3.40 -16.98 2.03
N ASN A 39 3.20 -15.68 2.21
CA ASN A 39 2.23 -14.87 1.47
C ASN A 39 2.90 -13.68 0.78
N ASN A 40 3.87 -13.97 -0.10
CA ASN A 40 4.61 -12.96 -0.83
C ASN A 40 3.68 -12.07 -1.67
N LYS A 41 3.42 -10.87 -1.17
CA LYS A 41 2.61 -9.83 -1.82
C LYS A 41 3.50 -8.74 -2.42
N CYS A 42 4.80 -8.94 -2.56
CA CYS A 42 5.69 -7.89 -3.06
C CYS A 42 5.48 -7.62 -4.54
N CYS A 43 5.48 -6.36 -4.97
CA CYS A 43 5.32 -5.97 -6.37
C CYS A 43 6.48 -6.49 -7.23
N SER A 44 7.67 -6.56 -6.64
CA SER A 44 8.87 -7.14 -7.25
C SER A 44 8.86 -8.68 -7.27
N GLY A 45 7.89 -9.32 -6.60
CA GLY A 45 7.84 -10.76 -6.40
C GLY A 45 8.93 -11.31 -5.47
N TYR A 46 9.67 -10.43 -4.77
CA TYR A 46 10.75 -10.82 -3.89
C TYR A 46 10.49 -10.32 -2.46
N CYS A 47 10.31 -11.27 -1.54
CA CYS A 47 10.21 -11.03 -0.11
C CYS A 47 11.45 -11.65 0.57
N HIS A 48 12.36 -10.81 1.06
CA HIS A 48 13.67 -11.28 1.55
C HIS A 48 14.05 -10.63 2.88
N ALA A 49 14.90 -11.31 3.65
CA ALA A 49 15.38 -10.78 4.91
C ALA A 49 16.37 -9.64 4.67
N ILE A 50 16.14 -8.48 5.28
CA ILE A 50 17.11 -7.36 5.17
C ILE A 50 18.44 -7.76 5.82
N LEU A 51 18.38 -8.47 6.96
CA LEU A 51 19.56 -8.95 7.68
C LEU A 51 19.72 -10.45 7.47
N CYS A 52 20.94 -10.89 7.13
CA CYS A 52 21.22 -12.32 7.01
C CYS A 52 21.02 -13.01 8.38
N GLY A 53 20.12 -13.98 8.45
CA GLY A 53 19.72 -14.66 9.70
C GLY A 53 18.73 -13.89 10.57
N GLY A 54 18.18 -12.78 10.07
CA GLY A 54 17.07 -12.06 10.70
C GLY A 54 15.71 -12.70 10.39
N ASN A 55 14.72 -12.35 11.21
CA ASN A 55 13.32 -12.78 11.03
C ASN A 55 12.43 -11.67 10.46
N VAL A 56 13.03 -10.57 9.98
CA VAL A 56 12.32 -9.43 9.40
C VAL A 56 12.53 -9.47 7.89
N TYR A 57 11.41 -9.59 7.17
CA TYR A 57 11.39 -9.75 5.73
C TYR A 57 10.71 -8.55 5.09
N ASN A 58 11.34 -8.01 4.05
CA ASN A 58 10.83 -6.86 3.34
C ASN A 58 10.82 -7.15 1.84
N CYS A 59 9.95 -6.45 1.14
CA CYS A 59 9.93 -6.47 -0.30
C CYS A 59 11.21 -5.86 -0.83
N GLU A 60 11.85 -6.56 -1.74
CA GLU A 60 13.12 -6.15 -2.33
C GLU A 60 13.10 -6.44 -3.82
N THR A 61 14.04 -5.86 -4.56
CA THR A 61 14.24 -6.24 -5.97
C THR A 61 14.95 -7.59 -6.04
N PRO A 62 14.80 -8.35 -7.16
CA PRO A 62 15.34 -9.71 -7.32
C PRO A 62 16.88 -9.86 -7.31
N GLN A 63 17.62 -8.88 -6.76
CA GLN A 63 19.08 -8.86 -6.71
C GLN A 63 19.63 -8.33 -5.38
N THR A 64 18.77 -8.00 -4.41
CA THR A 64 19.24 -7.58 -3.09
C THR A 64 19.71 -8.80 -2.29
N ALA A 65 21.02 -8.92 -2.07
CA ALA A 65 21.55 -9.80 -1.05
C ALA A 65 21.23 -9.22 0.34
N CYS A 66 20.90 -10.09 1.31
CA CYS A 66 20.76 -9.66 2.69
C CYS A 66 22.04 -8.97 3.17
N ILE A 67 21.88 -7.92 3.98
CA ILE A 67 22.98 -7.25 4.65
C ILE A 67 23.47 -8.22 5.73
N PRO A 68 24.74 -8.64 5.72
CA PRO A 68 25.28 -9.42 6.83
C PRO A 68 25.16 -8.54 8.06
N GLY A 69 24.32 -8.95 9.01
CA GLY A 69 24.25 -8.28 10.30
C GLY A 69 25.66 -8.31 10.86
N LYS A 70 26.29 -7.14 11.02
CA LYS A 70 27.42 -7.08 11.95
C LYS A 70 26.84 -7.65 13.25
N LYS A 71 27.36 -8.78 13.73
CA LYS A 71 27.20 -9.13 15.15
C LYS A 71 27.49 -7.83 15.87
N SER A 72 26.48 -7.24 16.50
CA SER A 72 26.68 -6.11 17.39
C SER A 72 27.69 -6.63 18.40
N GLN A 73 28.97 -6.30 18.21
CA GLN A 73 29.97 -6.56 19.23
C GLN A 73 29.47 -5.74 20.41
N GLY A 74 28.97 -6.45 21.42
CA GLY A 74 28.68 -5.85 22.70
C GLY A 74 29.92 -5.07 23.11
N GLY A 75 29.78 -3.74 23.15
CA GLY A 75 30.75 -2.86 23.78
C GLY A 75 30.87 -3.32 25.22
N LYS A 76 32.04 -3.87 25.55
CA LYS A 76 32.44 -4.22 26.89
C LYS A 76 33.10 -3.02 27.54
#